data_AF-A0A959MLS1-F1
#
_entry.id   AF-A0A959MLS1-F1
#
_cell.length_a   1.000
_cell.length_b   1.000
_cell.length_c   1.000
_cell.angle_alpha   90.00
_cell.angle_beta   90.00
_cell.angle_gamma   90.00
#
_symmetry.space_group_name_H-M   'P 1'
#
loop_
_entity.id
_entity.type
_entity.pdbx_description
1 polymer ?
#
loop_
_entity_poly.entity_id
_entity_poly.type
_entity_poly.pdbx_seq_one_letter_code
_entity_poly.pdbx_strand_id
1 'polypeptide(L)'
;MKNVITPILLFISFAAFAQTKYTTVVSADEFQKDIKQDNVQVLDVRTAGEFKTGYIKHALQADWTNKKQFTDRIQYVDKNKPVYIYCLSGGRSAAAANWMRQNGFEEVVELKGGINAWKAADKPLVNQSDEKQMTMEDFLEEIPKKKTALVDVGASWCPPCIKMKPVVKALKDDKDLDFKFINIDAGVETNLLKALQIDPIPVFIIYKNGKEVWRKTGIVSFEDLKTALQ
;
A
#
# COMPACT_ATOMS: atom_id res chain seq x y z
N MET A 1 -16.74 -4.41 -76.17
CA MET A 1 -15.67 -5.15 -75.46
C MET A 1 -15.49 -4.49 -74.10
N LYS A 2 -15.74 -5.24 -73.02
CA LYS A 2 -15.80 -4.78 -71.63
C LYS A 2 -14.42 -4.92 -71.00
N ASN A 3 -13.80 -3.83 -70.55
CA ASN A 3 -12.59 -3.91 -69.74
C ASN A 3 -12.87 -3.25 -68.37
N VAL A 4 -13.17 -4.10 -67.40
CA VAL A 4 -13.28 -3.77 -65.97
C VAL A 4 -11.88 -3.86 -65.39
N ILE A 5 -11.36 -2.76 -64.81
CA ILE A 5 -10.09 -2.75 -64.09
C ILE A 5 -10.40 -2.62 -62.60
N THR A 6 -10.20 -3.71 -61.88
CA THR A 6 -10.39 -3.86 -60.43
C THR A 6 -9.23 -3.17 -59.68
N PRO A 7 -9.48 -2.35 -58.64
CA PRO A 7 -8.39 -1.83 -57.82
C PRO A 7 -7.92 -2.90 -56.83
N ILE A 8 -6.62 -3.14 -56.82
CA ILE A 8 -5.91 -4.04 -55.90
C ILE A 8 -5.94 -3.42 -54.50
N LEU A 9 -6.61 -4.10 -53.56
CA LEU A 9 -6.61 -3.76 -52.14
C LEU A 9 -5.24 -4.15 -51.56
N LEU A 10 -4.41 -3.15 -51.22
CA LEU A 10 -3.11 -3.37 -50.58
C LEU A 10 -3.33 -3.74 -49.11
N PHE A 11 -3.26 -5.03 -48.80
CA PHE A 11 -3.30 -5.54 -47.42
C PHE A 11 -1.96 -5.21 -46.73
N ILE A 12 -1.94 -4.12 -45.96
CA ILE A 12 -0.82 -3.78 -45.07
C ILE A 12 -0.86 -4.77 -43.90
N SER A 13 0.06 -5.74 -43.88
CA SER A 13 0.21 -6.65 -42.75
C SER A 13 0.72 -5.88 -41.54
N PHE A 14 -0.14 -5.74 -40.53
CA PHE A 14 0.25 -5.24 -39.22
C PHE A 14 1.01 -6.38 -38.52
N ALA A 15 2.33 -6.44 -38.69
CA ALA A 15 3.18 -7.32 -37.91
C ALA A 15 3.19 -6.80 -36.47
N ALA A 16 2.26 -7.30 -35.66
CA ALA A 16 2.30 -7.13 -34.21
C ALA A 16 3.56 -7.85 -33.69
N PHE A 17 4.64 -7.10 -33.49
CA PHE A 17 5.74 -7.55 -32.64
C PHE A 17 5.18 -7.69 -31.23
N ALA A 18 4.77 -8.92 -30.87
CA ALA A 18 4.56 -9.29 -29.49
C ALA A 18 5.94 -9.25 -28.81
N GLN A 19 6.31 -8.11 -28.23
CA GLN A 19 7.43 -8.05 -27.31
C GLN A 19 7.09 -8.97 -26.13
N THR A 20 7.86 -10.04 -25.97
CA THR A 20 7.87 -10.83 -24.75
C THR A 20 8.09 -9.88 -23.58
N LYS A 21 7.06 -9.68 -22.74
CA LYS A 21 7.18 -8.90 -21.51
C LYS A 21 8.27 -9.55 -20.65
N TYR A 22 9.46 -8.95 -20.63
CA TYR A 22 10.64 -9.50 -19.97
C TYR A 22 10.36 -9.74 -18.48
N THR A 23 10.75 -10.91 -18.00
CA THR A 23 10.93 -11.16 -16.56
C THR A 23 12.23 -10.51 -16.15
N THR A 24 12.18 -9.26 -15.70
CA THR A 24 13.37 -8.57 -15.20
C THR A 24 13.59 -8.95 -13.74
N VAL A 25 14.67 -9.67 -13.44
CA VAL A 25 15.10 -10.02 -12.08
C VAL A 25 16.45 -9.35 -11.85
N VAL A 26 16.55 -8.50 -10.83
CA VAL A 26 17.74 -7.67 -10.58
C VAL A 26 18.38 -7.99 -9.24
N SER A 27 19.67 -7.69 -9.10
CA SER A 27 20.40 -7.79 -7.84
C SER A 27 19.93 -6.77 -6.80
N ALA A 28 20.34 -6.93 -5.53
CA ALA A 28 20.03 -5.95 -4.49
C ALA A 28 20.62 -4.55 -4.76
N ASP A 29 21.80 -4.48 -5.40
CA ASP A 29 22.45 -3.22 -5.77
C ASP A 29 21.69 -2.47 -6.86
N GLU A 30 21.30 -3.19 -7.93
CA GLU A 30 20.46 -2.64 -9.00
C GLU A 30 19.10 -2.23 -8.47
N PHE A 31 18.45 -3.09 -7.68
CA PHE A 31 17.17 -2.77 -7.05
C PHE A 31 17.28 -1.49 -6.21
N GLN A 32 18.30 -1.35 -5.36
CA GLN A 32 18.49 -0.15 -4.54
C GLN A 32 18.73 1.10 -5.39
N LYS A 33 19.47 0.98 -6.48
CA LYS A 33 19.73 2.08 -7.41
C LYS A 33 18.44 2.53 -8.09
N ASP A 34 17.64 1.59 -8.57
CA ASP A 34 16.48 1.88 -9.41
C ASP A 34 15.30 2.41 -8.58
N ILE A 35 15.10 1.92 -7.35
CA ILE A 35 14.02 2.40 -6.48
C ILE A 35 14.20 3.84 -5.98
N LYS A 36 15.34 4.48 -6.26
CA LYS A 36 15.58 5.90 -5.96
C LYS A 36 14.97 6.83 -7.00
N GLN A 37 14.52 6.30 -8.14
CA GLN A 37 13.86 7.09 -9.18
C GLN A 37 12.42 7.42 -8.75
N ASP A 38 11.97 8.65 -8.98
CA ASP A 38 10.65 9.11 -8.52
C ASP A 38 9.45 8.42 -9.20
N ASN A 39 9.69 7.68 -10.30
CA ASN A 39 8.62 7.09 -11.11
C ASN A 39 8.40 5.58 -10.87
N VAL A 40 8.94 5.02 -9.78
CA VAL A 40 8.83 3.59 -9.48
C VAL A 40 7.95 3.32 -8.27
N GLN A 41 7.40 2.11 -8.20
CA GLN A 41 6.61 1.64 -7.06
C GLN A 41 7.29 0.43 -6.45
N VAL A 42 7.50 0.42 -5.13
CA VAL A 42 8.09 -0.74 -4.44
C VAL A 42 6.97 -1.57 -3.82
N LEU A 43 7.00 -2.89 -4.01
CA LEU A 43 5.95 -3.81 -3.55
C LEU A 43 6.54 -4.98 -2.76
N ASP A 44 6.18 -5.07 -1.49
CA ASP A 44 6.48 -6.21 -0.63
C ASP A 44 5.29 -7.15 -0.58
N VAL A 45 5.46 -8.37 -1.08
CA VAL A 45 4.40 -9.38 -1.08
C VAL A 45 4.49 -10.42 0.03
N ARG A 46 5.28 -10.14 1.06
CA ARG A 46 5.28 -10.90 2.31
C ARG A 46 4.01 -10.65 3.11
N THR A 47 3.83 -11.43 4.18
CA THR A 47 2.74 -11.20 5.14
C THR A 47 2.92 -9.87 5.86
N ALA A 48 1.84 -9.33 6.42
CA ALA A 48 1.93 -8.13 7.26
C ALA A 48 2.85 -8.34 8.47
N GLY A 49 2.89 -9.56 9.04
CA GLY A 49 3.80 -9.95 10.12
C GLY A 49 5.27 -9.80 9.74
N GLU A 50 5.66 -10.31 8.57
CA GLU A 50 7.02 -10.20 8.05
C GLU A 50 7.41 -8.78 7.65
N PHE A 51 6.46 -8.00 7.12
CA PHE A 51 6.71 -6.61 6.74
C PHE A 51 7.14 -5.77 7.94
N LYS A 52 6.51 -5.99 9.10
CA LYS A 52 6.77 -5.27 10.35
C LYS A 52 8.17 -5.46 10.91
N THR A 53 8.82 -6.60 10.64
CA THR A 53 10.17 -6.90 11.16
C THR A 53 11.29 -6.24 10.37
N GLY A 54 10.94 -5.44 9.37
CA GLY A 54 11.87 -4.73 8.51
C GLY A 54 11.44 -4.83 7.05
N TYR A 55 11.35 -3.69 6.37
CA TYR A 55 10.95 -3.62 4.96
C TYR A 55 11.79 -2.58 4.20
N ILE A 56 11.83 -2.71 2.87
CA ILE A 56 12.51 -1.76 1.99
C ILE A 56 11.72 -0.44 1.96
N LYS A 57 12.42 0.69 2.10
CA LYS A 57 11.80 2.02 2.16
C LYS A 57 10.79 2.25 1.02
N HIS A 58 9.66 2.87 1.33
CA HIS A 58 8.55 3.17 0.42
C HIS A 58 7.80 1.94 -0.13
N ALA A 59 8.07 0.73 0.35
CA ALA A 59 7.33 -0.45 -0.08
C ALA A 59 5.86 -0.40 0.34
N LEU A 60 4.96 -0.63 -0.61
CA LEU A 60 3.57 -1.00 -0.37
C LEU A 60 3.52 -2.47 0.00
N GLN A 61 2.77 -2.86 1.04
CA GLN A 61 2.61 -4.26 1.41
C GLN A 61 1.34 -4.86 0.80
N ALA A 62 1.44 -6.02 0.14
CA ALA A 62 0.28 -6.77 -0.37
C ALA A 62 0.53 -8.29 -0.26
N ASP A 63 -0.12 -8.96 0.69
CA ASP A 63 0.23 -10.34 1.03
C ASP A 63 -0.16 -11.33 -0.06
N TRP A 64 0.82 -11.89 -0.78
CA TRP A 64 0.57 -12.87 -1.84
C TRP A 64 -0.13 -14.14 -1.36
N THR A 65 0.01 -14.50 -0.08
CA THR A 65 -0.63 -15.69 0.51
C THR A 65 -2.11 -15.46 0.84
N ASN A 66 -2.55 -14.20 0.94
CA ASN A 66 -3.94 -13.81 1.07
C ASN A 66 -4.44 -13.15 -0.22
N LYS A 67 -4.99 -13.96 -1.14
CA LYS A 67 -5.37 -13.49 -2.49
C LYS A 67 -6.36 -12.34 -2.49
N LYS A 68 -7.36 -12.38 -1.61
CA LYS A 68 -8.34 -11.29 -1.52
C LYS A 68 -7.67 -9.98 -1.12
N GLN A 69 -6.86 -10.00 -0.06
CA GLN A 69 -6.13 -8.82 0.38
C GLN A 69 -5.16 -8.32 -0.70
N PHE A 70 -4.44 -9.24 -1.35
CA PHE A 70 -3.54 -8.90 -2.45
C PHE A 70 -4.28 -8.14 -3.55
N THR A 71 -5.37 -8.70 -4.08
CA THR A 71 -6.15 -8.06 -5.15
C THR A 71 -6.75 -6.72 -4.70
N ASP A 72 -7.24 -6.64 -3.46
CA ASP A 72 -7.82 -5.41 -2.89
C ASP A 72 -6.78 -4.29 -2.76
N ARG A 73 -5.50 -4.62 -2.59
CA ARG A 73 -4.42 -3.61 -2.47
C ARG A 73 -3.79 -3.27 -3.80
N ILE A 74 -3.61 -4.26 -4.68
CA ILE A 74 -2.95 -4.09 -5.97
C ILE A 74 -3.76 -3.22 -6.93
N GLN A 75 -5.08 -3.11 -6.76
CA GLN A 75 -5.90 -2.20 -7.56
C GLN A 75 -5.46 -0.72 -7.49
N TYR A 76 -4.72 -0.34 -6.45
CA TYR A 76 -4.20 1.02 -6.25
C TYR A 76 -2.76 1.22 -6.75
N VAL A 77 -2.13 0.16 -7.28
CA VAL A 77 -0.79 0.23 -7.88
C VAL A 77 -0.95 0.61 -9.35
N ASP A 78 -0.27 1.66 -9.78
CA ASP A 78 -0.33 2.16 -11.15
C ASP A 78 0.28 1.13 -12.10
N LYS A 79 -0.51 0.64 -13.05
CA LYS A 79 -0.10 -0.41 -14.00
C LYS A 79 0.91 0.08 -15.04
N ASN A 80 0.99 1.39 -15.25
CA ASN A 80 1.82 2.04 -16.26
C ASN A 80 3.17 2.52 -15.69
N LYS A 81 3.41 2.28 -14.39
CA LYS A 81 4.67 2.59 -13.72
C LYS A 81 5.41 1.31 -13.36
N PRO A 82 6.76 1.29 -13.43
CA PRO A 82 7.55 0.14 -13.02
C PRO A 82 7.25 -0.26 -11.57
N VAL A 83 6.99 -1.55 -11.34
CA VAL A 83 6.81 -2.12 -10.01
C VAL A 83 8.01 -2.98 -9.62
N TYR A 84 8.72 -2.57 -8.59
CA TYR A 84 9.85 -3.27 -7.98
C TYR A 84 9.35 -4.16 -6.85
N ILE A 85 9.22 -5.45 -7.12
CA ILE A 85 8.54 -6.42 -6.26
C ILE A 85 9.52 -7.36 -5.55
N TYR A 86 9.25 -7.68 -4.29
CA TYR A 86 10.03 -8.65 -3.54
C TYR A 86 9.19 -9.41 -2.53
N CYS A 87 9.72 -10.54 -2.07
CA CYS A 87 9.19 -11.24 -0.90
C CYS A 87 10.36 -11.64 0.03
N LEU A 88 10.23 -12.72 0.81
CA LEU A 88 11.34 -13.19 1.65
C LEU A 88 12.56 -13.64 0.84
N SER A 89 12.36 -14.56 -0.11
CA SER A 89 13.43 -15.25 -0.85
C SER A 89 13.27 -15.27 -2.37
N GLY A 90 12.21 -14.66 -2.92
CA GLY A 90 11.93 -14.56 -4.36
C GLY A 90 10.75 -15.40 -4.86
N GLY A 91 10.38 -16.49 -4.17
CA GLY A 91 9.33 -17.41 -4.67
C GLY A 91 7.93 -16.77 -4.78
N ARG A 92 7.45 -16.15 -3.69
CA ARG A 92 6.14 -15.46 -3.69
C ARG A 92 6.10 -14.26 -4.64
N SER A 93 7.18 -13.49 -4.73
CA SER A 93 7.27 -12.33 -5.62
C SER A 93 7.28 -12.73 -7.09
N ALA A 94 7.91 -13.86 -7.46
CA ALA A 94 7.84 -14.36 -8.83
C ALA A 94 6.42 -14.75 -9.25
N ALA A 95 5.71 -15.45 -8.37
CA ALA A 95 4.31 -15.81 -8.63
C ALA A 95 3.41 -14.55 -8.70
N ALA A 96 3.62 -13.59 -7.79
CA ALA A 96 2.90 -12.31 -7.80
C ALA A 96 3.20 -11.49 -9.06
N ALA A 97 4.47 -11.39 -9.45
CA ALA A 97 4.91 -10.65 -10.63
C ALA A 97 4.30 -11.23 -11.91
N ASN A 98 4.27 -12.56 -12.06
CA ASN A 98 3.63 -13.22 -13.18
C ASN A 98 2.13 -12.89 -13.26
N TRP A 99 1.43 -12.95 -12.13
CA TRP A 99 0.03 -12.56 -12.07
C TRP A 99 -0.15 -11.08 -12.42
N MET A 100 0.69 -10.18 -11.92
CA MET A 100 0.62 -8.75 -12.23
C MET A 100 0.83 -8.49 -13.73
N ARG A 101 1.84 -9.10 -14.35
CA ARG A 101 2.09 -8.99 -15.81
C ARG A 101 0.87 -9.46 -16.63
N GLN A 102 0.22 -10.55 -16.21
CA GLN A 102 -1.03 -11.05 -16.82
C GLN A 102 -2.23 -10.11 -16.60
N ASN A 103 -2.22 -9.33 -15.52
CA ASN A 103 -3.29 -8.39 -15.15
C ASN A 103 -3.01 -6.96 -15.61
N GLY A 104 -2.13 -6.79 -16.61
CA GLY A 104 -1.94 -5.54 -17.33
C GLY A 104 -0.88 -4.62 -16.75
N PHE A 105 -0.10 -5.05 -15.74
CA PHE A 105 1.10 -4.30 -15.36
C PHE A 105 2.13 -4.36 -16.51
N GLU A 106 2.64 -3.20 -16.91
CA GLU A 106 3.54 -3.07 -18.05
C GLU A 106 4.95 -3.55 -17.71
N GLU A 107 5.46 -3.14 -16.54
CA GLU A 107 6.80 -3.46 -16.07
C GLU A 107 6.78 -3.91 -14.60
N VAL A 108 7.25 -5.12 -14.34
CA VAL A 108 7.41 -5.68 -12.99
C VAL A 108 8.81 -6.26 -12.86
N VAL A 109 9.61 -5.68 -11.98
CA VAL A 109 11.01 -6.00 -11.74
C VAL A 109 11.16 -6.68 -10.39
N GLU A 110 11.75 -7.87 -10.36
CA GLU A 110 11.83 -8.69 -9.16
C GLU A 110 13.20 -8.56 -8.47
N LEU A 111 13.20 -8.48 -7.13
CA LEU A 111 14.43 -8.57 -6.35
C LEU A 111 14.92 -10.03 -6.28
N LYS A 112 16.07 -10.31 -6.90
CA LYS A 112 16.73 -11.62 -6.82
C LYS A 112 17.01 -11.98 -5.36
N GLY A 113 16.52 -13.12 -4.91
CA GLY A 113 16.70 -13.61 -3.54
C GLY A 113 15.88 -12.88 -2.48
N GLY A 114 14.97 -11.99 -2.88
CA GLY A 114 14.08 -11.25 -1.98
C GLY A 114 14.80 -10.42 -0.93
N ILE A 115 14.10 -10.11 0.16
CA ILE A 115 14.65 -9.30 1.25
C ILE A 115 15.80 -10.00 1.99
N ASN A 116 15.94 -11.32 1.89
CA ASN A 116 17.11 -12.03 2.44
C ASN A 116 18.40 -11.60 1.72
N ALA A 117 18.36 -11.50 0.38
CA ALA A 117 19.50 -10.99 -0.39
C ALA A 117 19.75 -9.50 -0.14
N TRP A 118 18.69 -8.70 0.06
CA TRP A 118 18.80 -7.30 0.49
C TRP A 118 19.57 -7.16 1.81
N LYS A 119 19.19 -7.96 2.82
CA LYS A 119 19.85 -8.00 4.13
C LYS A 119 21.30 -8.48 4.02
N ALA A 120 21.55 -9.55 3.25
CA ALA A 120 22.90 -10.09 3.05
C ALA A 120 23.85 -9.12 2.33
N ALA A 121 23.30 -8.13 1.61
CA ALA A 121 24.05 -7.05 0.97
C ALA A 121 24.11 -5.77 1.84
N ASP A 122 23.81 -5.88 3.14
CA ASP A 122 23.82 -4.80 4.14
C ASP A 122 23.02 -3.55 3.72
N LYS A 123 21.89 -3.76 3.04
CA LYS A 123 21.03 -2.66 2.57
C LYS A 123 20.05 -2.21 3.66
N PRO A 124 19.69 -0.91 3.70
CA PRO A 124 18.87 -0.34 4.76
C PRO A 124 17.43 -0.85 4.75
N LEU A 125 16.85 -1.02 5.93
CA LEU A 125 15.43 -1.34 6.15
C LEU A 125 14.76 -0.25 6.99
N VAL A 126 13.45 -0.11 6.82
CA VAL A 126 12.57 0.64 7.72
C VAL A 126 11.98 -0.34 8.73
N ASN A 127 11.80 0.09 9.98
CA ASN A 127 11.26 -0.70 11.10
C ASN A 127 12.02 -2.01 11.34
N GLN A 128 13.34 -1.93 11.44
CA GLN A 128 14.14 -2.98 12.04
C GLN A 128 13.96 -2.90 13.57
N SER A 129 12.78 -3.22 14.10
CA SER A 129 12.36 -2.72 15.41
C SER A 129 12.62 -3.71 16.56
N ASP A 130 13.45 -3.27 17.49
CA ASP A 130 13.35 -3.53 18.94
C ASP A 130 12.42 -2.50 19.63
N GLU A 131 11.48 -1.86 18.92
CA GLU A 131 10.60 -0.82 19.50
C GLU A 131 9.37 -1.40 20.23
N LYS A 132 9.08 -0.86 21.41
CA LYS A 132 7.94 -1.22 22.27
C LYS A 132 6.63 -0.73 21.63
N GLN A 133 5.76 -1.66 21.24
CA GLN A 133 4.40 -1.35 20.75
C GLN A 133 3.52 -0.80 21.87
N MET A 134 2.61 0.11 21.52
CA MET A 134 1.57 0.65 22.38
C MET A 134 0.66 -0.47 22.89
N THR A 135 0.40 -0.49 24.20
CA THR A 135 -0.58 -1.40 24.80
C THR A 135 -1.99 -0.82 24.69
N MET A 136 -3.02 -1.64 24.93
CA MET A 136 -4.40 -1.15 25.03
C MET A 136 -4.54 -0.12 26.16
N GLU A 137 -3.80 -0.28 27.25
CA GLU A 137 -3.82 0.65 28.38
C GLU A 137 -3.25 2.01 27.96
N ASP A 138 -2.05 2.02 27.37
CA ASP A 138 -1.42 3.25 26.84
C ASP A 138 -2.35 3.97 25.85
N PHE A 139 -3.01 3.23 24.95
CA PHE A 139 -3.98 3.78 24.00
C PHE A 139 -5.17 4.44 24.70
N LEU A 140 -5.77 3.77 25.69
CA LEU A 140 -6.92 4.30 26.43
C LEU A 140 -6.57 5.53 27.26
N GLU A 141 -5.32 5.64 27.75
CA GLU A 141 -4.82 6.85 28.42
C GLU A 141 -4.71 8.04 27.46
N GLU A 142 -4.44 7.82 26.18
CA GLU A 142 -4.43 8.89 25.19
C GLU A 142 -5.85 9.45 24.92
N ILE A 143 -6.91 8.69 25.16
CA ILE A 143 -8.28 9.14 24.90
C ILE A 143 -8.74 10.14 25.99
N PRO A 144 -9.09 11.39 25.61
CA PRO A 144 -9.48 12.41 26.59
C PRO A 144 -10.84 12.10 27.22
N LYS A 145 -10.93 12.23 28.54
CA LYS A 145 -12.16 11.99 29.32
C LYS A 145 -13.21 13.12 29.22
N LYS A 146 -12.84 14.30 28.72
CA LYS A 146 -13.70 15.50 28.67
C LYS A 146 -13.64 16.24 27.33
N LYS A 147 -13.28 15.54 26.25
CA LYS A 147 -13.15 16.11 24.90
C LYS A 147 -13.49 15.06 23.85
N THR A 148 -13.81 15.51 22.65
CA THR A 148 -13.85 14.66 21.46
C THR A 148 -12.43 14.30 21.01
N ALA A 149 -12.22 13.06 20.56
CA ALA A 149 -11.01 12.65 19.89
C ALA A 149 -11.31 11.93 18.57
N LEU A 150 -10.51 12.20 17.55
CA LEU A 150 -10.45 11.45 16.30
C LEU A 150 -9.22 10.57 16.32
N VAL A 151 -9.42 9.27 16.25
CA VAL A 151 -8.37 8.26 16.05
C VAL A 151 -8.32 7.91 14.57
N ASP A 152 -7.18 8.16 13.92
CA ASP A 152 -6.87 7.77 12.53
C ASP A 152 -5.91 6.59 12.55
N VAL A 153 -6.43 5.41 12.19
CA VAL A 153 -5.66 4.18 12.10
C VAL A 153 -5.34 3.91 10.64
N GLY A 154 -4.07 4.06 10.29
CA GLY A 154 -3.60 3.94 8.91
C GLY A 154 -2.12 3.63 8.85
N ALA A 155 -1.55 3.55 7.66
CA ALA A 155 -0.12 3.36 7.50
C ALA A 155 0.42 4.22 6.35
N SER A 156 1.68 4.64 6.48
CA SER A 156 2.35 5.46 5.46
C SER A 156 2.45 4.78 4.10
N TRP A 157 2.44 3.44 4.08
CA TRP A 157 2.48 2.57 2.91
C TRP A 157 1.11 2.08 2.44
N CYS A 158 0.00 2.53 3.06
CA CYS A 158 -1.35 2.09 2.70
C CYS A 158 -2.00 3.11 1.73
N PRO A 159 -2.22 2.78 0.44
CA PRO A 159 -2.76 3.73 -0.54
C PRO A 159 -4.10 4.38 -0.15
N PRO A 160 -5.13 3.64 0.32
CA PRO A 160 -6.36 4.30 0.77
C PRO A 160 -6.14 5.21 1.99
N CYS A 161 -5.19 4.87 2.87
CA CYS A 161 -4.79 5.73 3.99
C CYS A 161 -4.10 7.02 3.48
N ILE A 162 -3.22 6.90 2.47
CA ILE A 162 -2.59 8.06 1.82
C ILE A 162 -3.66 8.97 1.19
N LYS A 163 -4.67 8.39 0.54
CA LYS A 163 -5.80 9.15 -0.06
C LYS A 163 -6.60 9.93 0.99
N MET A 164 -6.62 9.48 2.24
CA MET A 164 -7.30 10.17 3.35
C MET A 164 -6.49 11.34 3.93
N LYS A 165 -5.18 11.45 3.66
CA LYS A 165 -4.34 12.52 4.24
C LYS A 165 -4.88 13.95 4.00
N PRO A 166 -5.35 14.32 2.79
CA PRO A 166 -5.92 15.65 2.57
C PRO A 166 -7.19 15.90 3.38
N VAL A 167 -8.04 14.87 3.55
CA VAL A 167 -9.28 14.95 4.33
C VAL A 167 -8.97 15.17 5.81
N VAL A 168 -8.06 14.36 6.37
CA VAL A 168 -7.62 14.49 7.77
C VAL A 168 -6.95 15.84 8.01
N LYS A 169 -6.16 16.33 7.06
CA LYS A 169 -5.57 17.68 7.14
C LYS A 169 -6.65 18.76 7.18
N ALA A 170 -7.63 18.70 6.28
CA ALA A 170 -8.72 19.67 6.25
C ALA A 170 -9.52 19.71 7.57
N LEU A 171 -9.80 18.55 8.19
CA LEU A 171 -10.48 18.48 9.49
C LEU A 171 -9.66 19.14 10.61
N LYS A 172 -8.33 18.96 10.60
CA LYS A 172 -7.44 19.56 11.61
C LYS A 172 -7.28 21.07 11.44
N ASP A 173 -7.45 21.58 10.22
CA ASP A 173 -7.37 22.99 9.90
C ASP A 173 -8.72 23.73 10.08
N ASP A 174 -9.82 22.99 10.24
CA ASP A 174 -11.16 23.54 10.43
C ASP A 174 -11.31 24.12 11.84
N LYS A 175 -11.53 25.44 11.93
CA LYS A 175 -11.60 26.19 13.19
C LYS A 175 -12.88 25.94 13.98
N ASP A 176 -13.91 25.39 13.34
CA ASP A 176 -15.18 25.06 13.99
C ASP A 176 -15.12 23.70 14.71
N LEU A 177 -14.02 22.95 14.54
CA LEU A 177 -13.83 21.64 15.13
C LEU A 177 -12.84 21.69 16.30
N ASP A 178 -13.26 21.22 17.46
CA ASP A 178 -12.40 21.09 18.65
C ASP A 178 -12.27 19.63 19.09
N PHE A 179 -11.20 18.96 18.66
CA PHE A 179 -10.93 17.56 18.98
C PHE A 179 -9.44 17.29 19.21
N LYS A 180 -9.13 16.21 19.94
CA LYS A 180 -7.77 15.63 19.98
C LYS A 180 -7.58 14.71 18.78
N PHE A 181 -6.53 14.90 18.01
CA PHE A 181 -6.15 13.97 16.94
C PHE A 181 -5.16 12.94 17.49
N ILE A 182 -5.42 11.65 17.24
CA ILE A 182 -4.56 10.53 17.62
C ILE A 182 -4.31 9.70 16.36
N ASN A 183 -3.05 9.43 16.04
CA ASN A 183 -2.67 8.61 14.89
C ASN A 183 -2.09 7.28 15.37
N ILE A 184 -2.59 6.19 14.82
CA ILE A 184 -2.08 4.84 15.08
C ILE A 184 -1.50 4.31 13.78
N ASP A 185 -0.18 4.10 13.75
CA ASP A 185 0.48 3.48 12.61
C ASP A 185 0.20 1.98 12.61
N ALA A 186 -0.70 1.53 11.73
CA ALA A 186 -1.06 0.14 11.53
C ALA A 186 0.12 -0.75 11.08
N GLY A 187 1.22 -0.16 10.59
CA GLY A 187 2.49 -0.81 10.31
C GLY A 187 3.37 -1.03 11.55
N VAL A 188 3.04 -0.40 12.68
CA VAL A 188 3.79 -0.49 13.95
C VAL A 188 2.95 -1.13 15.05
N GLU A 189 1.72 -0.65 15.26
CA GLU A 189 0.89 -0.89 16.46
C GLU A 189 0.00 -2.13 16.40
N THR A 190 0.61 -3.28 16.21
CA THR A 190 -0.10 -4.40 15.61
C THR A 190 -0.83 -5.27 16.61
N ASN A 191 -0.30 -5.34 17.83
CA ASN A 191 -1.01 -5.89 18.98
C ASN A 191 -2.24 -5.04 19.31
N LEU A 192 -2.10 -3.71 19.25
CA LEU A 192 -3.20 -2.78 19.47
C LEU A 192 -4.29 -2.94 18.40
N LEU A 193 -3.92 -3.03 17.12
CA LEU A 193 -4.88 -3.27 16.03
C LEU A 193 -5.66 -4.58 16.23
N LYS A 194 -4.99 -5.66 16.64
CA LYS A 194 -5.65 -6.93 16.95
C LYS A 194 -6.62 -6.78 18.12
N ALA A 195 -6.21 -6.10 19.18
CA ALA A 195 -7.06 -5.85 20.34
C ALA A 195 -8.27 -4.96 20.02
N LEU A 196 -8.10 -3.99 19.11
CA LEU A 196 -9.17 -3.12 18.58
C LEU A 196 -10.00 -3.76 17.45
N GLN A 197 -9.67 -5.00 17.05
CA GLN A 197 -10.30 -5.74 15.94
C GLN A 197 -10.28 -4.97 14.61
N ILE A 198 -9.15 -4.34 14.30
CA ILE A 198 -8.96 -3.54 13.07
C ILE A 198 -8.33 -4.38 11.97
N ASP A 199 -9.15 -4.79 11.01
CA ASP A 199 -8.76 -5.29 9.68
C ASP A 199 -10.02 -5.18 8.77
N PRO A 200 -10.00 -4.44 7.63
CA PRO A 200 -8.89 -3.72 7.00
C PRO A 200 -8.70 -2.26 7.46
N ILE A 201 -7.62 -1.61 7.00
CA ILE A 201 -7.31 -0.16 7.15
C ILE A 201 -7.58 0.63 5.85
N PRO A 202 -7.84 1.96 5.90
CA PRO A 202 -7.90 2.83 7.08
C PRO A 202 -9.14 2.61 7.95
N VAL A 203 -9.04 2.95 9.23
CA VAL A 203 -10.17 3.01 10.17
C VAL A 203 -10.15 4.33 10.93
N PHE A 204 -11.31 4.97 11.03
CA PHE A 204 -11.52 6.17 11.82
C PHE A 204 -12.43 5.84 12.99
N ILE A 205 -12.04 6.26 14.19
CA ILE A 205 -12.82 6.05 15.41
C ILE A 205 -12.96 7.40 16.12
N ILE A 206 -14.17 7.72 16.57
CA ILE A 206 -14.42 8.93 17.35
C ILE A 206 -14.79 8.53 18.76
N TYR A 207 -14.08 9.13 19.71
CA TYR A 207 -14.39 9.05 21.12
C TYR A 207 -14.95 10.39 21.60
N LYS A 208 -16.04 10.36 22.37
CA LYS A 208 -16.54 11.53 23.10
C LYS A 208 -16.49 11.21 24.60
N ASN A 209 -15.74 12.00 25.36
CA ASN A 209 -15.61 11.85 26.81
C ASN A 209 -15.16 10.44 27.24
N GLY A 210 -14.13 9.91 26.59
CA GLY A 210 -13.58 8.58 26.88
C GLY A 210 -14.39 7.40 26.33
N LYS A 211 -15.52 7.63 25.67
CA LYS A 211 -16.37 6.56 25.11
C LYS A 211 -16.33 6.58 23.59
N GLU A 212 -16.12 5.41 22.98
CA GLU A 212 -16.29 5.25 21.54
C GLU A 212 -17.75 5.50 21.18
N VAL A 213 -18.00 6.39 20.23
CA VAL A 213 -19.35 6.75 19.77
C VAL A 213 -19.57 6.52 18.28
N TRP A 214 -18.48 6.39 17.52
CA TRP A 214 -18.55 6.23 16.07
C TRP A 214 -17.29 5.55 15.55
N ARG A 215 -17.46 4.69 14.55
CA ARG A 215 -16.38 3.96 13.87
C ARG A 215 -16.72 3.76 12.41
N LYS A 216 -15.74 3.94 11.53
CA LYS A 216 -15.87 3.64 10.10
C LYS A 216 -14.59 3.08 9.52
N THR A 217 -14.74 2.04 8.71
CA THR A 217 -13.65 1.42 7.94
C THR A 217 -13.70 1.87 6.49
N GLY A 218 -12.53 2.12 5.90
CA GLY A 218 -12.35 2.50 4.50
C GLY A 218 -12.28 4.01 4.28
N ILE A 219 -12.43 4.42 3.02
CA ILE A 219 -12.43 5.84 2.63
C ILE A 219 -13.70 6.49 3.16
N VAL A 220 -13.56 7.67 3.77
CA VAL A 220 -14.66 8.45 4.35
C VAL A 220 -14.63 9.87 3.78
N SER A 221 -15.78 10.50 3.57
CA SER A 221 -15.82 11.89 3.10
C SER A 221 -15.47 12.87 4.23
N PHE A 222 -15.10 14.10 3.85
CA PHE A 222 -14.90 15.18 4.82
C PHE A 222 -16.18 15.46 5.62
N GLU A 223 -17.34 15.54 4.95
CA GLU A 223 -18.63 15.84 5.57
C GLU A 223 -19.07 14.78 6.58
N ASP A 224 -18.85 13.49 6.27
CA ASP A 224 -19.19 12.40 7.19
C ASP A 224 -18.34 12.48 8.47
N LEU A 225 -17.04 12.73 8.33
CA LEU A 225 -16.14 12.88 9.48
C LEU A 225 -16.44 14.15 10.28
N LYS A 226 -16.69 15.27 9.60
CA LYS A 226 -17.07 16.55 10.24
C LYS A 226 -18.36 16.40 11.05
N THR A 227 -19.39 15.80 10.45
CA THR A 227 -20.68 15.54 11.11
C THR A 227 -20.51 14.65 12.34
N ALA A 228 -19.68 13.61 12.26
CA ALA A 228 -19.48 12.70 13.38
C ALA A 228 -18.67 13.31 14.54
N LEU A 229 -17.88 14.36 14.28
CA LEU A 229 -17.09 15.07 15.29
C LEU A 229 -17.91 16.09 16.11
N GLN A 230 -19.00 16.61 15.54
CA GLN A 230 -19.94 17.52 16.20
C GLN A 230 -20.88 16.72 17.12
#